data_AF-A0A2V6DRC9-F1
#
_entry.id   AF-A0A2V6DRC9-F1
#
_cell.length_a   1.000
_cell.length_b   1.000
_cell.length_c   1.000
_cell.angle_alpha   90.00
_cell.angle_beta   90.00
_cell.angle_gamma   90.00
#
_symmetry.space_group_name_H-M   'P 1'
#
loop_
_entity.id
_entity.type
_entity.pdbx_description
1 polymer ?
#
loop_
_entity_poly.entity_id
_entity_poly.type
_entity_poly.pdbx_seq_one_letter_code
_entity_poly.pdbx_strand_id
1 'polypeptide(L)'
;MLARELGGRVSGITLACTGMLGSLFFLAVGNFYSPNVYEPLFWTGAIYLLCRIINGAPSRTWIWLGAVAGLGIQNKHSMVFFGVAIALAILLTPERRQFGQKWIWLTGLIAFVIALPNIIWQIERSWPTWVLLHGIAQSHKNVALTPWEFFAQQITLMNPATFPLWFGGLIWLLASRKGRRYRVIAFTYLIALAEFIVMHGKNYYLAPAYPMLFAAGGVAFEKFSRFASDGLNRPLRFSSLSRRSFSRRSCFPFYDRKDCSLTCARFISRSHGRKRRIPRPCLSSMPINSAGKKWCARWRGFTPACLRRSRNALPFFVRIMAKRARSIFLARNTDYRQRSPAIKIIFTGDPVITPAKS
;
A
#
# COMPACT_ATOMS: atom_id res chain seq x y z
N MET A 1 -9.47 0.42 4.60
CA MET A 1 -8.75 -0.16 3.44
C MET A 1 -7.39 0.48 3.20
N LEU A 2 -7.30 1.82 3.17
CA LEU A 2 -6.03 2.53 2.98
C LEU A 2 -4.92 2.12 3.97
N ALA A 3 -5.22 2.00 5.26
CA ALA A 3 -4.24 1.52 6.26
C ALA A 3 -3.65 0.13 5.90
N ARG A 4 -4.45 -0.76 5.30
CA ARG A 4 -4.00 -2.09 4.85
C ARG A 4 -3.05 -1.99 3.66
N GLU A 5 -3.32 -1.10 2.70
CA GLU A 5 -2.42 -0.82 1.56
C GLU A 5 -1.08 -0.22 2.00
N LEU A 6 -1.08 0.59 3.06
CA LEU A 6 0.14 1.12 3.69
C LEU A 6 0.92 0.04 4.48
N GLY A 7 0.39 -1.19 4.55
CA GLY A 7 0.98 -2.33 5.23
C GLY A 7 0.64 -2.43 6.72
N GLY A 8 -0.49 -1.84 7.14
CA GLY A 8 -1.09 -2.05 8.45
C GLY A 8 -1.78 -3.39 8.55
N ARG A 9 -1.78 -3.96 9.76
CA ARG A 9 -2.62 -5.11 10.13
C ARG A 9 -3.75 -4.63 11.03
N VAL A 10 -4.38 -5.57 11.74
CA VAL A 10 -5.56 -5.30 12.57
C VAL A 10 -5.32 -4.14 13.54
N SER A 11 -4.23 -4.15 14.31
CA SER A 11 -3.99 -3.08 15.29
C SER A 11 -3.85 -1.69 14.67
N GLY A 12 -3.11 -1.56 13.55
CA GLY A 12 -2.99 -0.28 12.85
C GLY A 12 -4.29 0.17 12.19
N ILE A 13 -5.09 -0.77 11.67
CA ILE A 13 -6.41 -0.48 11.11
C ILE A 13 -7.37 -0.02 12.21
N THR A 14 -7.42 -0.73 13.34
CA THR A 14 -8.26 -0.37 14.49
C THR A 14 -7.91 1.02 14.98
N LEU A 15 -6.62 1.33 15.18
CA LEU A 15 -6.20 2.64 15.66
C LEU A 15 -6.56 3.76 14.67
N ALA A 16 -6.42 3.53 13.36
CA ALA A 16 -6.85 4.49 12.34
C ALA A 16 -8.38 4.73 12.38
N CYS A 17 -9.17 3.67 12.52
CA CYS A 17 -10.62 3.76 12.63
C CYS A 17 -11.06 4.46 13.92
N THR A 18 -10.45 4.14 15.07
CA THR A 18 -10.73 4.80 16.34
C THR A 18 -10.37 6.29 16.29
N GLY A 19 -9.24 6.65 15.69
CA GLY A 19 -8.87 8.06 15.51
C GLY A 19 -9.89 8.84 14.67
N MET A 20 -10.40 8.23 13.60
CA MET A 20 -11.44 8.84 12.76
C MET A 20 -12.78 8.97 13.49
N LEU A 21 -13.19 7.95 14.26
CA LEU A 21 -14.39 8.00 15.09
C LEU A 21 -14.29 9.02 16.22
N GLY A 22 -13.09 9.23 16.77
CA GLY A 22 -12.83 10.20 17.83
C GLY A 22 -12.72 11.66 17.37
N SER A 23 -12.78 11.92 16.06
CA SER A 23 -12.70 13.26 15.49
C SER A 23 -14.00 14.03 15.65
N LEU A 24 -13.94 15.20 16.27
CA LEU A 24 -15.12 16.05 16.51
C LEU A 24 -15.79 16.48 15.21
N PHE A 25 -15.01 16.81 14.18
CA PHE A 25 -15.57 17.21 12.88
C PHE A 25 -16.36 16.08 12.23
N PHE A 26 -15.84 14.85 12.20
CA PHE A 26 -16.55 13.74 11.58
C PHE A 26 -17.79 13.31 12.37
N LEU A 27 -17.73 13.41 13.70
CA LEU A 27 -18.92 13.26 14.54
C LEU A 27 -19.96 14.34 14.24
N ALA A 28 -19.58 15.61 14.16
CA ALA A 28 -20.50 16.70 13.88
C ALA A 28 -21.16 16.57 12.49
N VAL A 29 -20.36 16.45 11.44
CA VAL A 29 -20.85 16.40 10.05
C VAL A 29 -21.59 15.11 9.73
N GLY A 30 -21.30 14.02 10.45
CA GLY A 30 -22.04 12.77 10.31
C GLY A 30 -23.52 12.85 10.74
N ASN A 31 -23.91 13.88 11.49
CA ASN A 31 -25.27 14.03 12.03
C ASN A 31 -26.20 14.93 11.20
N PHE A 32 -25.72 15.54 10.10
CA PHE A 32 -26.58 16.34 9.23
C PHE A 32 -26.24 16.14 7.75
N TYR A 33 -27.28 16.17 6.91
CA TYR A 33 -27.11 16.01 5.47
C TYR A 33 -26.44 17.26 4.88
N SER A 34 -25.19 17.10 4.44
CA SER A 34 -24.46 18.12 3.70
C SER A 34 -23.44 17.48 2.77
N PRO A 35 -22.98 18.16 1.72
CA PRO A 35 -21.91 17.65 0.85
C PRO A 35 -20.61 17.29 1.60
N ASN A 36 -20.40 17.88 2.79
CA ASN A 36 -19.21 17.65 3.60
C ASN A 36 -19.10 16.21 4.14
N VAL A 37 -20.22 15.48 4.28
CA VAL A 37 -20.19 14.09 4.78
C VAL A 37 -19.59 13.13 3.75
N TYR A 38 -19.72 13.47 2.46
CA TYR A 38 -19.25 12.63 1.35
C TYR A 38 -17.82 12.96 0.91
N GLU A 39 -17.32 14.17 1.17
CA GLU A 39 -15.96 14.56 0.77
C GLU A 39 -14.86 13.61 1.26
N PRO A 40 -14.85 13.15 2.53
CA PRO A 40 -13.82 12.25 3.01
C PRO A 40 -13.78 10.94 2.23
N LEU A 41 -14.93 10.48 1.72
CA LEU A 41 -15.02 9.29 0.88
C LEU A 41 -14.32 9.49 -0.47
N PHE A 42 -14.55 10.64 -1.13
CA PHE A 42 -13.91 10.95 -2.40
C PHE A 42 -12.41 11.20 -2.26
N TRP A 43 -11.98 11.99 -1.27
CA TRP A 43 -10.58 12.33 -1.06
C TRP A 43 -9.77 11.10 -0.63
N THR A 44 -10.26 10.36 0.35
CA THR A 44 -9.61 9.13 0.80
C THR A 44 -9.68 8.03 -0.25
N GLY A 45 -10.76 7.96 -1.02
CA GLY A 45 -10.90 7.05 -2.17
C GLY A 45 -9.86 7.33 -3.24
N ALA A 46 -9.65 8.60 -3.59
CA ALA A 46 -8.60 9.00 -4.53
C ALA A 46 -7.21 8.62 -4.03
N ILE A 47 -6.89 8.90 -2.76
CA ILE A 47 -5.60 8.52 -2.16
C ILE A 47 -5.43 7.01 -2.04
N TYR A 48 -6.50 6.27 -1.76
CA TYR A 48 -6.49 4.81 -1.75
C TYR A 48 -6.13 4.24 -3.12
N LEU A 49 -6.77 4.75 -4.19
CA LEU A 49 -6.48 4.33 -5.56
C LEU A 49 -5.07 4.73 -6.00
N LEU A 50 -4.62 5.93 -5.64
CA LEU A 50 -3.24 6.37 -5.87
C LEU A 50 -2.23 5.47 -5.14
N CYS A 51 -2.49 5.14 -3.87
CA CYS A 51 -1.65 4.22 -3.09
C CYS A 51 -1.60 2.83 -3.75
N ARG A 52 -2.74 2.34 -4.26
CA ARG A 52 -2.80 1.10 -5.04
C ARG A 52 -1.96 1.15 -6.30
N ILE A 53 -2.00 2.26 -7.04
CA ILE A 53 -1.17 2.46 -8.23
C ILE A 53 0.33 2.41 -7.87
N ILE A 54 0.73 3.09 -6.78
CA ILE A 54 2.10 3.05 -6.25
C ILE A 54 2.51 1.64 -5.81
N ASN A 55 1.55 0.85 -5.35
CA ASN A 55 1.72 -0.56 -5.01
C ASN A 55 1.79 -1.50 -6.22
N GLY A 56 1.65 -0.99 -7.45
CA GLY A 56 1.73 -1.77 -8.68
C GLY A 56 0.39 -2.36 -9.12
N ALA A 57 -0.73 -1.73 -8.77
CA ALA A 57 -2.03 -2.09 -9.31
C ALA A 57 -2.08 -1.96 -10.84
N PRO A 58 -2.97 -2.68 -11.53
CA PRO A 58 -3.12 -2.59 -12.98
C PRO A 58 -3.41 -1.15 -13.43
N SER A 59 -2.96 -0.77 -14.62
CA SER A 59 -3.14 0.59 -15.13
C SER A 59 -4.61 1.03 -15.23
N ARG A 60 -5.56 0.09 -15.30
CA ARG A 60 -7.01 0.36 -15.23
C ARG A 60 -7.43 1.06 -13.92
N THR A 61 -6.64 0.99 -12.86
CA THR A 61 -6.92 1.70 -11.59
C THR A 61 -6.92 3.22 -11.75
N TRP A 62 -6.21 3.77 -12.75
CA TRP A 62 -6.25 5.19 -13.10
C TRP A 62 -7.63 5.65 -13.58
N ILE A 63 -8.39 4.78 -14.25
CA ILE A 63 -9.77 5.07 -14.68
C ILE A 63 -10.66 5.31 -13.46
N TRP A 64 -10.56 4.44 -12.45
CA TRP A 64 -11.31 4.57 -11.21
C TRP A 64 -10.90 5.81 -10.41
N LEU A 65 -9.61 6.18 -10.45
CA LEU A 65 -9.14 7.42 -9.83
C LEU A 65 -9.81 8.64 -10.48
N GLY A 66 -9.93 8.64 -11.81
CA GLY A 66 -10.62 9.70 -12.55
C GLY A 66 -12.11 9.75 -12.24
N ALA A 67 -12.75 8.58 -12.14
CA ALA A 67 -14.16 8.48 -11.77
C ALA A 67 -14.44 9.04 -10.36
N VAL A 68 -13.64 8.64 -9.38
CA VAL A 68 -13.75 9.15 -8.00
C VAL A 68 -13.47 10.64 -7.93
N ALA A 69 -12.48 11.14 -8.68
CA ALA A 69 -12.18 12.56 -8.74
C ALA A 69 -13.31 13.38 -9.38
N GLY A 70 -13.85 12.92 -10.53
CA GLY A 70 -14.97 13.58 -11.21
C GLY A 70 -16.24 13.61 -10.37
N LEU A 71 -16.60 12.49 -9.74
CA LEU A 71 -17.73 12.43 -8.81
C LEU A 71 -17.51 13.30 -7.57
N GLY A 72 -16.26 13.38 -7.09
CA GLY A 72 -15.90 14.29 -5.99
C GLY A 72 -16.08 15.76 -6.37
N ILE A 73 -15.72 16.15 -7.60
CA ILE A 73 -15.96 17.52 -8.12
C ILE A 73 -17.46 17.81 -8.20
N GLN A 74 -18.26 16.83 -8.65
CA GLN A 74 -19.72 16.94 -8.68
C GLN A 74 -20.35 17.08 -7.29
N ASN A 75 -19.80 16.41 -6.29
CA ASN A 75 -20.23 16.57 -4.90
C ASN A 75 -19.86 17.95 -4.36
N LYS A 76 -18.60 18.37 -4.52
CA LYS A 76 -18.11 19.67 -4.07
C LYS A 76 -16.85 20.09 -4.80
N HIS A 77 -16.82 21.35 -5.25
CA HIS A 77 -15.70 21.93 -5.99
C HIS A 77 -14.36 21.91 -5.25
N SER A 78 -14.35 21.74 -3.92
CA SER A 78 -13.12 21.57 -3.13
C SER A 78 -12.28 20.37 -3.55
N MET A 79 -12.88 19.36 -4.20
CA MET A 79 -12.14 18.25 -4.79
C MET A 79 -11.15 18.69 -5.88
N VAL A 80 -11.39 19.83 -6.56
CA VAL A 80 -10.46 20.37 -7.56
C VAL A 80 -9.13 20.74 -6.91
N PHE A 81 -9.16 21.46 -5.78
CA PHE A 81 -7.95 21.81 -5.02
C PHE A 81 -7.21 20.56 -4.57
N PHE A 82 -7.92 19.56 -4.05
CA PHE A 82 -7.31 18.29 -3.69
C PHE A 82 -6.67 17.55 -4.88
N GLY A 83 -7.30 17.60 -6.06
CA GLY A 83 -6.75 17.07 -7.31
C GLY A 83 -5.45 17.77 -7.73
N VAL A 84 -5.41 19.10 -7.60
CA VAL A 84 -4.19 19.90 -7.83
C VAL A 84 -3.10 19.52 -6.83
N ALA A 85 -3.43 19.41 -5.54
CA ALA A 85 -2.51 18.97 -4.50
C ALA A 85 -1.93 17.57 -4.79
N ILE A 86 -2.73 16.62 -5.28
CA ILE A 86 -2.25 15.30 -5.72
C ILE A 86 -1.30 15.45 -6.90
N ALA A 87 -1.65 16.22 -7.93
CA ALA A 87 -0.82 16.40 -9.12
C ALA A 87 0.54 17.00 -8.77
N LEU A 88 0.55 18.07 -7.95
CA LEU A 88 1.77 18.70 -7.45
C LEU A 88 2.57 17.75 -6.55
N ALA A 89 1.92 16.96 -5.69
CA ALA A 89 2.61 15.97 -4.87
C ALA A 89 3.26 14.86 -5.70
N ILE A 90 2.61 14.40 -6.79
CA ILE A 90 3.21 13.44 -7.74
C ILE A 90 4.43 14.08 -8.40
N LEU A 91 4.34 15.35 -8.80
CA LEU A 91 5.44 16.08 -9.45
C LEU A 91 6.66 16.23 -8.54
N LEU A 92 6.44 16.49 -7.24
CA LEU A 92 7.50 16.67 -6.24
C LEU A 92 8.10 15.34 -5.74
N THR A 93 7.56 14.19 -6.14
CA THR A 93 8.00 12.87 -5.69
C THR A 93 8.59 12.04 -6.84
N PRO A 94 9.25 10.90 -6.56
CA PRO A 94 9.74 10.00 -7.61
C PRO A 94 8.65 9.49 -8.57
N GLU A 95 7.37 9.64 -8.20
CA GLU A 95 6.23 9.29 -9.04
C GLU A 95 5.98 10.31 -10.17
N ARG A 96 6.78 11.39 -10.31
CA ARG A 96 6.69 12.30 -11.46
C ARG A 96 6.79 11.61 -12.83
N ARG A 97 7.43 10.43 -12.89
CA ARG A 97 7.47 9.57 -14.09
C ARG A 97 6.08 9.18 -14.60
N GLN A 98 5.05 9.22 -13.75
CA GLN A 98 3.68 8.92 -14.14
C GLN A 98 3.14 9.95 -15.14
N PHE A 99 3.65 11.20 -15.15
CA PHE A 99 3.31 12.22 -16.15
C PHE A 99 3.72 11.85 -17.58
N GLY A 100 4.72 10.97 -17.74
CA GLY A 100 5.09 10.41 -19.05
C GLY A 100 4.16 9.29 -19.53
N GLN A 101 3.20 8.84 -18.71
CA GLN A 101 2.29 7.76 -19.06
C GLN A 101 0.91 8.30 -19.46
N LYS A 102 0.30 7.72 -20.48
CA LYS A 102 -1.05 8.10 -20.95
C LYS A 102 -2.16 7.99 -19.88
N TRP A 103 -1.96 7.16 -18.86
CA TRP A 103 -3.00 6.86 -17.88
C TRP A 103 -3.32 8.01 -16.94
N ILE A 104 -2.34 8.84 -16.55
CA ILE A 104 -2.60 10.01 -15.70
C ILE A 104 -3.40 11.08 -16.44
N TRP A 105 -3.15 11.24 -17.74
CA TRP A 105 -3.91 12.13 -18.61
C TRP A 105 -5.33 11.61 -18.83
N LEU A 106 -5.48 10.29 -18.98
CA LEU A 106 -6.80 9.66 -19.03
C LEU A 106 -7.59 9.86 -17.72
N THR A 107 -6.93 9.80 -16.56
CA THR A 107 -7.55 10.15 -15.26
C THR A 107 -8.10 11.58 -15.27
N GLY A 108 -7.31 12.55 -15.73
CA GLY A 108 -7.75 13.95 -15.86
C GLY A 108 -8.93 14.11 -16.82
N LEU A 109 -8.85 13.46 -17.99
CA LEU A 109 -9.93 13.48 -18.99
C LEU A 109 -11.23 12.89 -18.44
N ILE A 110 -11.18 11.74 -17.76
CA ILE A 110 -12.36 11.11 -17.15
C ILE A 110 -12.96 12.02 -16.08
N ALA A 111 -12.14 12.58 -15.20
CA ALA A 111 -12.62 13.48 -14.16
C ALA A 111 -13.30 14.72 -14.77
N PHE A 112 -12.71 15.28 -15.83
CA PHE A 112 -13.27 16.41 -16.56
C PHE A 112 -14.61 16.07 -17.22
N VAL A 113 -14.71 14.95 -17.94
CA VAL A 113 -15.96 14.52 -18.59
C VAL A 113 -17.08 14.31 -17.58
N ILE A 114 -16.79 13.74 -16.40
CA ILE A 114 -17.79 13.56 -15.34
C ILE A 114 -18.21 14.90 -14.70
N ALA A 115 -17.28 15.84 -14.56
CA ALA A 115 -17.56 17.18 -14.06
C ALA A 115 -18.28 18.08 -15.09
N LEU A 116 -18.25 17.70 -16.37
CA LEU A 116 -18.71 18.52 -17.48
C LEU A 116 -20.17 19.00 -17.37
N PRO A 117 -21.16 18.17 -16.95
CA PRO A 117 -22.53 18.64 -16.80
C PRO A 117 -22.67 19.80 -15.82
N ASN A 118 -21.87 19.81 -14.75
CA ASN A 118 -21.87 20.91 -13.78
C ASN A 118 -21.20 22.16 -14.37
N ILE A 119 -20.08 22.00 -15.07
CA ILE A 119 -19.38 23.11 -15.73
C ILE A 119 -20.30 23.80 -16.75
N ILE A 120 -20.98 23.02 -17.59
CA ILE A 120 -21.96 23.54 -18.57
C ILE A 120 -23.07 24.29 -17.82
N TRP A 121 -23.63 23.68 -16.77
CA TRP A 121 -24.69 24.29 -15.97
C TRP A 121 -24.27 25.64 -15.38
N GLN A 122 -23.02 25.75 -14.90
CA GLN A 122 -22.45 26.99 -14.35
C GLN A 122 -22.32 28.06 -15.45
N ILE A 123 -21.81 27.69 -16.63
CA ILE A 123 -21.63 28.61 -17.76
C ILE A 123 -22.98 29.18 -18.22
N GLU A 124 -23.98 28.33 -18.39
CA GLU A 124 -25.34 28.74 -18.79
C GLU A 124 -26.02 29.69 -17.80
N ARG A 125 -25.58 29.68 -16.54
CA ARG A 125 -26.18 30.46 -15.43
C ARG A 125 -25.27 31.58 -14.95
N SER A 126 -24.28 31.96 -15.75
CA SER A 126 -23.34 33.06 -15.46
C SER A 126 -22.52 32.85 -14.19
N TRP A 127 -22.06 31.62 -13.95
CA TRP A 127 -21.17 31.23 -12.86
C TRP A 127 -21.69 31.58 -11.45
N PRO A 128 -22.86 31.07 -11.03
CA PRO A 128 -23.45 31.40 -9.72
C PRO A 128 -22.53 31.05 -8.55
N THR A 129 -21.74 29.98 -8.64
CA THR A 129 -20.74 29.65 -7.60
C THR A 129 -19.64 30.70 -7.49
N TRP A 130 -19.19 31.26 -8.61
CA TRP A 130 -18.18 32.33 -8.58
C TRP A 130 -18.76 33.59 -7.93
N VAL A 131 -19.99 33.99 -8.30
CA VAL A 131 -20.68 35.13 -7.70
C VAL A 131 -20.82 34.96 -6.18
N LEU A 132 -21.23 33.77 -5.74
CA LEU A 132 -21.34 33.45 -4.31
C LEU A 132 -19.98 33.53 -3.60
N LEU A 133 -18.94 32.91 -4.16
CA LEU A 133 -17.61 32.91 -3.56
C LEU A 133 -16.99 34.31 -3.52
N HIS A 134 -17.19 35.10 -4.58
CA HIS A 134 -16.75 36.49 -4.66
C HIS A 134 -17.47 37.35 -3.61
N GLY A 135 -18.79 37.20 -3.48
CA GLY A 135 -19.56 37.88 -2.43
C GLY A 135 -19.13 37.47 -1.02
N ILE A 136 -18.84 36.19 -0.78
CA ILE A 136 -18.31 35.71 0.50
C ILE A 136 -16.95 36.35 0.80
N ALA A 137 -16.04 36.39 -0.19
CA ALA A 137 -14.72 36.99 -0.03
C ALA A 137 -14.80 38.48 0.33
N GLN A 138 -15.74 39.23 -0.26
CA GLN A 138 -15.95 40.65 0.03
C GLN A 138 -16.71 40.91 1.33
N SER A 139 -17.51 39.95 1.80
CA SER A 139 -18.37 40.14 2.99
C SER A 139 -17.64 40.13 4.34
N HIS A 140 -16.32 39.90 4.36
CA HIS A 140 -15.51 39.70 5.58
C HIS A 140 -16.07 38.65 6.56
N LYS A 141 -17.03 37.82 6.15
CA LYS A 141 -17.64 36.77 6.99
C LYS A 141 -16.67 35.66 7.37
N ASN A 142 -15.60 35.47 6.58
CA ASN A 142 -14.53 34.54 6.90
C ASN A 142 -13.45 35.31 7.66
N VAL A 143 -13.19 34.92 8.91
CA VAL A 143 -12.03 35.41 9.66
C VAL A 143 -10.78 34.90 8.96
N ALA A 144 -9.93 35.83 8.51
CA ALA A 144 -8.64 35.49 7.95
C ALA A 144 -7.74 34.98 9.10
N LEU A 145 -7.60 33.66 9.18
CA LEU A 145 -6.73 33.03 10.17
C LEU A 145 -5.29 33.14 9.72
N THR A 146 -4.39 33.42 10.67
CA THR A 146 -2.96 33.22 10.46
C THR A 146 -2.65 31.73 10.21
N PRO A 147 -1.52 31.40 9.58
CA PRO A 147 -1.14 30.00 9.34
C PRO A 147 -1.10 29.15 10.62
N TRP A 148 -0.66 29.75 11.73
CA TRP A 148 -0.62 29.08 13.03
C TRP A 148 -2.01 28.84 13.61
N GLU A 149 -2.90 29.84 13.56
CA GLU A 149 -4.28 29.68 14.02
C GLU A 149 -5.02 28.63 13.18
N PHE A 150 -4.82 28.62 11.86
CA PHE A 150 -5.39 27.59 10.99
C PHE A 150 -4.93 26.19 11.41
N PHE A 151 -3.64 26.02 11.68
CA PHE A 151 -3.08 24.76 12.15
C PHE A 151 -3.61 24.36 13.53
N ALA A 152 -3.68 25.30 14.48
CA ALA A 152 -4.25 25.05 15.81
C ALA A 152 -5.72 24.64 15.72
N GLN A 153 -6.50 25.28 14.84
CA GLN A 153 -7.88 24.89 14.56
C GLN A 153 -7.99 23.46 14.03
N GLN A 154 -7.01 22.98 13.26
CA GLN A 154 -7.01 21.59 12.83
C GLN A 154 -6.89 20.59 14.00
N ILE A 155 -6.08 20.92 15.00
CA ILE A 155 -5.92 20.10 16.21
C ILE A 155 -7.26 20.02 16.95
N THR A 156 -7.94 21.16 17.11
CA THR A 156 -9.23 21.25 17.78
C THR A 156 -10.32 20.50 17.00
N LEU A 157 -10.44 20.74 15.69
CA LEU A 157 -11.44 20.12 14.82
C LEU A 157 -11.33 18.59 14.78
N MET A 158 -10.10 18.07 14.82
CA MET A 158 -9.86 16.63 14.80
C MET A 158 -9.89 15.96 16.17
N ASN A 159 -10.17 16.71 17.25
CA ASN A 159 -9.93 16.33 18.63
C ASN A 159 -8.42 16.35 18.99
N PRO A 160 -7.98 17.16 19.97
CA PRO A 160 -6.58 17.21 20.40
C PRO A 160 -6.01 15.84 20.81
N ALA A 161 -6.83 14.93 21.34
CA ALA A 161 -6.41 13.60 21.71
C ALA A 161 -5.95 12.75 20.51
N THR A 162 -6.43 13.06 19.30
CA THR A 162 -6.03 12.35 18.08
C THR A 162 -4.78 12.95 17.43
N PHE A 163 -4.28 14.09 17.93
CA PHE A 163 -3.10 14.78 17.41
C PHE A 163 -1.86 13.89 17.27
N PRO A 164 -1.44 13.13 18.31
CA PRO A 164 -0.27 12.27 18.19
C PRO A 164 -0.41 11.25 17.07
N LEU A 165 -1.64 10.78 16.81
CA LEU A 165 -1.92 9.77 15.80
C LEU A 165 -1.75 10.30 14.39
N TRP A 166 -2.49 11.34 14.00
CA TRP A 166 -2.43 11.86 12.62
C TRP A 166 -1.10 12.57 12.35
N PHE A 167 -0.56 13.30 13.33
CA PHE A 167 0.73 13.97 13.19
C PHE A 167 1.89 12.95 13.14
N GLY A 168 1.84 11.91 13.97
CA GLY A 168 2.76 10.78 13.89
C GLY A 168 2.68 10.06 12.53
N GLY A 169 1.50 9.97 11.93
CA GLY A 169 1.30 9.49 10.57
C GLY A 169 2.00 10.35 9.52
N LEU A 170 1.86 11.68 9.63
CA LEU A 170 2.54 12.63 8.74
C LEU A 170 4.06 12.51 8.85
N ILE A 171 4.60 12.50 10.07
CA ILE A 171 6.04 12.30 10.33
C ILE A 171 6.50 10.96 9.73
N TRP A 172 5.74 9.88 9.93
CA TRP A 172 6.09 8.57 9.43
C TRP A 172 6.20 8.54 7.89
N LEU A 173 5.26 9.16 7.18
CA LEU A 173 5.29 9.29 5.72
C LEU A 173 6.53 10.06 5.23
N LEU A 174 6.94 11.11 5.95
CA LEU A 174 8.08 11.94 5.57
C LEU A 174 9.44 11.32 5.93
N ALA A 175 9.57 10.78 7.15
CA ALA A 175 10.85 10.40 7.74
C ALA A 175 11.16 8.88 7.69
N SER A 176 10.15 8.01 7.78
CA SER A 176 10.40 6.56 7.91
C SER A 176 10.83 5.94 6.58
N ARG A 177 11.83 5.04 6.58
CA ARG A 177 12.28 4.31 5.38
C ARG A 177 11.13 3.61 4.64
N LYS A 178 10.16 3.04 5.37
CA LYS A 178 8.97 2.39 4.80
C LYS A 178 7.91 3.41 4.36
N GLY A 179 7.80 4.54 5.06
CA GLY A 179 6.89 5.64 4.73
C GLY A 179 7.32 6.42 3.50
N ARG A 180 8.62 6.48 3.20
CA ARG A 180 9.18 7.20 2.04
C ARG A 180 8.54 6.82 0.70
N ARG A 181 8.11 5.56 0.54
CA ARG A 181 7.39 5.08 -0.64
C ARG A 181 6.07 5.82 -0.86
N TYR A 182 5.44 6.28 0.21
CA TYR A 182 4.12 6.91 0.22
C TYR A 182 4.20 8.43 0.50
N ARG A 183 5.36 9.06 0.30
CA ARG A 183 5.56 10.51 0.51
C ARG A 183 4.57 11.39 -0.24
N VAL A 184 4.07 10.92 -1.38
CA VAL A 184 3.03 11.63 -2.15
C VAL A 184 1.82 11.96 -1.28
N ILE A 185 1.45 11.09 -0.32
CA ILE A 185 0.31 11.31 0.57
C ILE A 185 0.59 12.47 1.53
N ALA A 186 1.80 12.54 2.08
CA ALA A 186 2.21 13.63 2.95
C ALA A 186 2.30 14.95 2.19
N PHE A 187 2.91 14.96 1.01
CA PHE A 187 2.96 16.16 0.17
C PHE A 187 1.57 16.62 -0.26
N THR A 188 0.66 15.69 -0.59
CA THR A 188 -0.73 16.04 -0.92
C THR A 188 -1.39 16.76 0.25
N TYR A 189 -1.23 16.25 1.48
CA TYR A 189 -1.74 16.92 2.68
C TYR A 189 -1.14 18.32 2.86
N LEU A 190 0.18 18.44 2.79
CA LEU A 190 0.90 19.70 3.02
C LEU A 190 0.56 20.75 1.97
N ILE A 191 0.42 20.35 0.70
CA ILE A 191 0.02 21.25 -0.38
C ILE A 191 -1.43 21.69 -0.18
N ALA A 192 -2.36 20.76 0.10
CA ALA A 192 -3.76 21.12 0.38
C ALA A 192 -3.88 22.04 1.62
N LEU A 193 -3.08 21.80 2.67
CA LEU A 193 -2.98 22.67 3.84
C LEU A 193 -2.52 24.07 3.44
N ALA A 194 -1.44 24.17 2.66
CA ALA A 194 -0.92 25.45 2.19
C ALA A 194 -1.93 26.19 1.29
N GLU A 195 -2.59 25.48 0.38
CA GLU A 195 -3.65 25.99 -0.49
C GLU A 195 -4.76 26.67 0.33
N PHE A 196 -5.31 25.98 1.34
CA PHE A 196 -6.38 26.56 2.16
C PHE A 196 -5.92 27.68 3.09
N ILE A 197 -4.66 27.68 3.52
CA ILE A 197 -4.10 28.82 4.28
C ILE A 197 -3.99 30.05 3.37
N VAL A 198 -3.41 29.89 2.18
CA VAL A 198 -3.17 30.99 1.24
C VAL A 198 -4.48 31.57 0.69
N MET A 199 -5.46 30.72 0.42
CA MET A 199 -6.77 31.15 -0.10
C MET A 199 -7.73 31.62 1.01
N HIS A 200 -7.30 31.68 2.27
CA HIS A 200 -8.17 31.96 3.42
C HIS A 200 -9.43 31.08 3.43
N GLY A 201 -9.23 29.79 3.11
CA GLY A 201 -10.27 28.79 3.14
C GLY A 201 -10.82 28.59 4.54
N LYS A 202 -12.05 28.10 4.65
CA LYS A 202 -12.62 27.76 5.96
C LYS A 202 -11.79 26.67 6.61
N ASN A 203 -11.59 26.78 7.92
CA ASN A 203 -10.77 25.87 8.73
C ASN A 203 -11.11 24.38 8.50
N TYR A 204 -12.35 24.05 8.17
CA TYR A 204 -12.80 22.67 7.94
C TYR A 204 -12.62 22.17 6.49
N TYR A 205 -12.21 22.99 5.53
CA TYR A 205 -12.05 22.54 4.14
C TYR A 205 -10.96 21.49 3.96
N LEU A 206 -9.98 21.44 4.87
CA LEU A 206 -8.94 20.41 4.88
C LEU A 206 -9.38 19.11 5.57
N ALA A 207 -10.48 19.12 6.33
CA ALA A 207 -10.93 17.99 7.12
C ALA A 207 -11.03 16.65 6.34
N PRO A 208 -11.50 16.62 5.07
CA PRO A 208 -11.57 15.39 4.28
C PRO A 208 -10.23 14.69 4.04
N ALA A 209 -9.09 15.38 4.20
CA ALA A 209 -7.76 14.80 4.07
C ALA A 209 -7.32 13.96 5.28
N TYR A 210 -7.88 14.19 6.47
CA TYR A 210 -7.42 13.54 7.70
C TYR A 210 -7.50 12.01 7.76
N PRO A 211 -8.48 11.33 7.12
CA PRO A 211 -8.50 9.87 7.14
C PRO A 211 -7.24 9.24 6.54
N MET A 212 -6.56 9.92 5.61
CA MET A 212 -5.29 9.42 5.08
C MET A 212 -4.14 9.52 6.08
N LEU A 213 -4.15 10.54 6.94
CA LEU A 213 -3.18 10.69 8.03
C LEU A 213 -3.49 9.76 9.19
N PHE A 214 -4.77 9.54 9.54
CA PHE A 214 -5.15 8.51 10.51
C PHE A 214 -4.72 7.11 10.05
N ALA A 215 -4.92 6.80 8.77
CA ALA A 215 -4.46 5.55 8.19
C ALA A 215 -2.92 5.39 8.29
N ALA A 216 -2.17 6.43 7.96
CA ALA A 216 -0.71 6.42 8.10
C ALA A 216 -0.26 6.33 9.56
N GLY A 217 -0.93 7.05 10.46
CA GLY A 217 -0.69 7.07 11.90
C GLY A 217 -0.88 5.70 12.52
N GLY A 218 -2.02 5.05 12.24
CA GLY A 218 -2.28 3.70 12.72
C GLY A 218 -1.16 2.71 12.36
N VAL A 219 -0.66 2.80 11.13
CA VAL A 219 0.46 1.99 10.64
C VAL A 219 1.79 2.36 11.30
N ALA A 220 2.02 3.65 11.55
CA ALA A 220 3.22 4.15 12.22
C ALA A 220 3.32 3.61 13.65
N PHE A 221 2.26 3.78 14.43
CA PHE A 221 2.18 3.31 15.82
C PHE A 221 2.25 1.79 15.90
N GLU A 222 1.54 1.04 15.04
CA GLU A 222 1.66 -0.42 15.01
C GLU A 222 3.13 -0.86 14.81
N LYS A 223 3.84 -0.23 13.86
CA LYS A 223 5.23 -0.59 13.56
C LYS A 223 6.17 -0.20 14.69
N PHE A 224 5.90 0.93 15.35
CA PHE A 224 6.69 1.39 16.49
C PHE A 224 6.50 0.46 17.71
N SER A 225 5.27 0.13 18.07
CA SER A 225 4.98 -0.77 19.19
C SER A 225 5.60 -2.16 19.00
N ARG A 226 5.58 -2.69 17.77
CA ARG A 226 6.25 -3.98 17.50
C ARG A 226 7.76 -3.91 17.60
N PHE A 227 8.36 -2.82 17.14
CA PHE A 227 9.79 -2.63 17.30
C PHE A 227 10.17 -2.58 18.79
N ALA A 228 9.38 -1.91 19.62
CA ALA A 228 9.57 -1.89 21.08
C ALA A 228 9.40 -3.28 21.70
N SER A 229 8.33 -4.02 21.33
CA SER A 229 8.10 -5.38 21.83
C SER A 229 9.16 -6.39 21.39
N ASP A 230 9.61 -6.35 20.13
CA ASP A 230 10.69 -7.21 19.62
C ASP A 230 12.05 -6.85 20.25
N GLY A 231 12.26 -5.58 20.58
CA GLY A 231 13.44 -5.09 21.30
C GLY A 231 13.47 -5.56 22.76
N LEU A 232 12.32 -5.55 23.43
CA LEU A 232 12.15 -6.01 24.81
C LEU A 232 12.19 -7.55 24.92
N ASN A 233 11.63 -8.25 23.93
CA ASN A 233 11.65 -9.72 23.84
C ASN A 233 12.91 -10.28 23.16
N ARG A 234 13.92 -9.45 22.84
CA ARG A 234 15.24 -10.01 22.55
C ARG A 234 15.71 -10.65 23.85
N PRO A 235 15.85 -11.99 23.94
CA PRO A 235 16.59 -12.54 25.05
C PRO A 235 17.95 -11.85 25.00
N LEU A 236 18.33 -11.21 26.10
CA LEU A 236 19.73 -10.97 26.40
C LEU A 236 20.37 -12.35 26.36
N ARG A 237 20.77 -12.79 25.16
CA ARG A 237 21.88 -13.72 25.01
C ARG A 237 23.07 -12.91 25.51
N PHE A 238 23.19 -12.82 26.83
CA PHE A 238 24.48 -13.01 27.45
C PHE A 238 25.01 -14.27 26.79
N SER A 239 25.86 -14.05 25.79
CA SER A 239 26.81 -15.05 25.39
C SER A 239 27.57 -15.38 26.66
N SER A 240 27.09 -16.40 27.38
CA SER A 240 27.99 -17.19 28.18
C SER A 240 29.10 -17.56 27.22
N LEU A 241 30.25 -16.96 27.46
CA LEU A 241 31.55 -17.38 26.95
C LEU A 241 31.83 -18.78 27.53
N SER A 242 30.95 -19.74 27.23
CA SER A 242 31.35 -21.13 27.25
C SER A 242 32.31 -21.28 26.08
N ARG A 243 33.55 -21.60 26.41
CA ARG A 243 34.62 -22.02 25.51
C ARG A 243 34.13 -23.15 24.60
N ARG A 244 33.37 -22.82 23.56
CA ARG A 244 33.11 -23.73 22.45
C ARG A 244 34.05 -23.34 21.33
N SER A 245 35.14 -24.08 21.28
CA SER A 245 36.15 -24.05 20.24
C SER A 245 35.53 -23.79 18.86
N PHE A 246 35.95 -22.68 18.28
CA PHE A 246 35.54 -22.25 16.96
C PHE A 246 36.28 -23.09 15.90
N SER A 247 35.90 -24.36 15.75
CA SER A 247 36.23 -25.17 14.58
C SER A 247 35.24 -24.83 13.46
N ARG A 248 35.42 -23.67 12.81
CA ARG A 248 34.73 -23.41 11.53
C ARG A 248 35.29 -24.36 10.46
N ARG A 249 34.54 -25.43 10.16
CA ARG A 249 34.76 -26.30 9.00
C ARG A 249 34.28 -25.56 7.75
N SER A 250 35.17 -24.84 7.11
CA SER A 250 34.93 -24.24 5.79
C SER A 250 35.36 -25.24 4.72
N CYS A 251 34.41 -25.91 4.06
CA CYS A 251 34.67 -26.60 2.79
C CYS A 251 34.55 -25.57 1.68
N PHE A 252 35.65 -25.29 0.98
CA PHE A 252 35.61 -24.51 -0.25
C PHE A 252 35.57 -25.47 -1.44
N PRO A 253 34.58 -25.38 -2.33
CA PRO A 253 34.61 -26.12 -3.59
C PRO A 253 35.72 -25.53 -4.47
N PHE A 254 36.65 -26.38 -4.91
CA PHE A 254 37.65 -26.02 -5.91
C PHE A 254 37.29 -26.75 -7.21
N TYR A 255 37.22 -26.01 -8.31
CA TYR A 255 36.92 -26.56 -9.62
C TYR A 255 38.24 -26.87 -10.33
N ASP A 256 38.54 -28.15 -10.53
CA ASP A 256 39.72 -28.56 -11.30
C ASP A 256 39.34 -28.63 -12.79
N ARG A 257 40.07 -27.86 -13.60
CA ARG A 257 39.75 -27.61 -15.01
C ARG A 257 40.19 -28.76 -15.92
N LYS A 258 41.11 -29.63 -15.48
CA LYS A 258 41.62 -30.74 -16.29
C LYS A 258 40.71 -31.98 -16.25
N ASP A 259 40.06 -32.24 -15.13
CA ASP A 259 39.28 -33.48 -14.93
C ASP A 259 37.76 -33.28 -14.86
N CYS A 260 37.26 -32.04 -15.05
CA CYS A 260 35.82 -31.70 -14.93
C CYS A 260 35.17 -32.28 -13.64
N SER A 261 35.87 -32.23 -12.50
CA SER A 261 35.39 -32.78 -11.23
C SER A 261 35.37 -31.73 -10.10
N LEU A 262 34.34 -31.78 -9.26
CA LEU A 262 34.19 -30.93 -8.08
C LEU A 262 34.84 -31.64 -6.88
N THR A 263 35.99 -31.15 -6.44
CA THR A 263 36.71 -31.74 -5.30
C THR A 263 36.51 -30.89 -4.06
N CYS A 264 35.99 -31.49 -2.98
CA CYS A 264 35.84 -30.82 -1.68
C CYS A 264 37.12 -31.03 -0.85
N ALA A 265 37.95 -29.99 -0.70
CA ALA A 265 39.14 -30.07 0.14
C ALA A 265 38.79 -29.78 1.61
N ARG A 266 39.14 -30.70 2.51
CA ARG A 266 39.12 -30.47 3.97
C ARG A 266 40.37 -29.70 4.38
N PHE A 267 40.21 -28.50 4.95
CA PHE A 267 41.27 -27.85 5.71
C PHE A 267 41.11 -28.17 7.19
N ILE A 268 42.07 -28.92 7.74
CA ILE A 268 42.25 -29.07 9.19
C ILE A 268 43.37 -28.12 9.58
N SER A 269 43.04 -27.03 10.25
CA SER A 269 44.03 -26.21 10.94
C SER A 269 44.41 -26.94 12.24
N ARG A 270 45.54 -27.65 12.23
CA ARG A 270 46.24 -28.01 13.46
C ARG A 270 47.37 -26.99 13.67
N SER A 271 47.38 -26.39 14.85
CA SER A 271 48.58 -25.72 15.37
C SER A 271 49.71 -26.74 15.38
N HIS A 272 50.82 -26.39 14.72
CA HIS A 272 52.06 -27.18 14.53
C HIS A 272 52.08 -28.16 13.33
N GLY A 273 52.92 -27.80 12.32
CA GLY A 273 53.72 -28.73 11.51
C GLY A 273 53.03 -29.56 10.42
N ARG A 274 53.37 -29.27 9.14
CA ARG A 274 53.15 -30.05 7.89
C ARG A 274 51.70 -30.30 7.42
N LYS A 275 51.36 -29.70 6.26
CA LYS A 275 50.12 -29.94 5.50
C LYS A 275 50.23 -31.25 4.68
N ARG A 276 49.41 -32.27 4.93
CA ARG A 276 49.16 -33.39 3.99
C ARG A 276 47.75 -33.28 3.40
N ARG A 277 47.64 -33.31 2.06
CA ARG A 277 46.38 -33.45 1.32
C ARG A 277 46.00 -34.93 1.26
N ILE A 278 44.77 -35.26 1.67
CA ILE A 278 44.16 -36.56 1.38
C ILE A 278 42.92 -36.29 0.52
N PRO A 279 42.95 -36.53 -0.79
CA PRO A 279 41.74 -36.45 -1.60
C PRO A 279 40.84 -37.64 -1.28
N ARG A 280 39.55 -37.39 -1.05
CA ARG A 280 38.50 -38.42 -1.11
C ARG A 280 37.53 -38.04 -2.21
N PRO A 281 37.14 -38.97 -3.10
CA PRO A 281 36.14 -38.68 -4.12
C PRO A 281 34.79 -38.42 -3.44
N CYS A 282 34.18 -37.26 -3.73
CA CYS A 282 32.76 -37.04 -3.45
C CYS A 282 31.96 -37.72 -4.56
N LEU A 283 31.20 -38.77 -4.23
CA LEU A 283 30.20 -39.29 -5.14
C LEU A 283 29.11 -38.21 -5.36
N SER A 284 29.16 -37.53 -6.50
CA SER A 284 27.98 -36.93 -7.11
C SER A 284 27.90 -37.42 -8.54
N SER A 285 26.95 -38.32 -8.82
CA SER A 285 26.53 -38.65 -10.18
C SER A 285 26.00 -37.39 -10.86
N MET A 286 26.71 -36.91 -11.89
CA MET A 286 26.19 -35.88 -12.78
C MET A 286 25.14 -36.51 -13.72
N PRO A 287 24.08 -35.78 -14.10
CA PRO A 287 23.14 -36.27 -15.10
C PRO A 287 23.83 -36.45 -16.46
N ILE A 288 23.61 -37.60 -17.10
CA ILE A 288 24.07 -37.96 -18.44
C ILE A 288 22.89 -37.72 -19.39
N ASN A 289 23.11 -37.13 -20.57
CA ASN A 289 22.05 -37.02 -21.59
C ASN A 289 21.80 -38.38 -22.27
N SER A 290 20.71 -38.50 -23.04
CA SER A 290 20.35 -39.72 -23.79
C SER A 290 21.37 -40.18 -24.84
N ALA A 291 22.45 -39.43 -25.05
CA ALA A 291 23.55 -39.74 -25.97
C ALA A 291 24.89 -40.04 -25.26
N GLY A 292 24.89 -40.23 -23.93
CA GLY A 292 26.07 -40.72 -23.19
C GLY A 292 27.22 -39.72 -22.99
N LYS A 293 27.06 -38.43 -23.33
CA LYS A 293 28.14 -37.43 -23.22
C LYS A 293 28.02 -36.56 -21.96
N LYS A 294 29.13 -36.41 -21.23
CA LYS A 294 29.26 -35.51 -20.07
C LYS A 294 29.24 -34.04 -20.54
N TRP A 295 28.37 -33.23 -19.93
CA TRP A 295 28.29 -31.79 -20.21
C TRP A 295 29.44 -31.03 -19.53
N CYS A 296 30.40 -30.50 -20.31
CA CYS A 296 31.30 -29.42 -19.86
C CYS A 296 31.10 -28.20 -20.75
N ALA A 297 30.04 -27.42 -20.49
CA ALA A 297 29.79 -26.15 -21.17
C ALA A 297 29.67 -24.99 -20.16
N ARG A 298 30.42 -23.93 -20.46
CA ARG A 298 30.69 -22.71 -19.69
C ARG A 298 29.41 -21.94 -19.37
N TRP A 299 28.97 -21.94 -18.11
CA TRP A 299 27.94 -21.01 -17.62
C TRP A 299 28.39 -20.27 -16.36
N ARG A 300 28.48 -18.94 -16.45
CA ARG A 300 28.50 -18.04 -15.29
C ARG A 300 27.09 -18.04 -14.72
N GLY A 301 26.89 -18.42 -13.45
CA GLY A 301 25.61 -18.17 -12.79
C GLY A 301 25.07 -19.22 -11.81
N PHE A 302 25.84 -20.24 -11.40
CA PHE A 302 25.40 -21.16 -10.33
C PHE A 302 26.46 -21.28 -9.24
N THR A 303 26.15 -20.78 -8.05
CA THR A 303 26.81 -21.16 -6.79
C THR A 303 26.17 -22.47 -6.31
N PRO A 304 26.91 -23.59 -6.21
CA PRO A 304 26.37 -24.79 -5.59
C PRO A 304 26.20 -24.51 -4.08
N ALA A 305 24.96 -24.40 -3.63
CA ALA A 305 24.65 -24.42 -2.21
C ALA A 305 24.88 -25.84 -1.68
N CYS A 306 25.91 -26.01 -0.85
CA CYS A 306 26.17 -27.27 -0.17
C CYS A 306 25.06 -27.48 0.88
N LEU A 307 24.04 -28.28 0.55
CA LEU A 307 22.98 -28.69 1.47
C LEU A 307 23.60 -29.39 2.68
N ARG A 308 23.53 -28.73 3.83
CA ARG A 308 23.94 -29.29 5.13
C ARG A 308 23.00 -30.45 5.42
N ARG A 309 23.53 -31.69 5.38
CA ARG A 309 22.84 -32.88 5.87
C ARG A 309 22.65 -32.74 7.39
N SER A 310 21.55 -32.10 7.79
CA SER A 310 21.00 -32.22 9.13
C SER A 310 20.55 -33.66 9.28
N ARG A 311 21.27 -34.45 10.09
CA ARG A 311 20.72 -35.69 10.64
C ARG A 311 19.56 -35.24 11.55
N ASN A 312 18.34 -35.44 11.05
CA ASN A 312 17.01 -35.24 11.66
C ASN A 312 16.15 -34.28 10.81
N ALA A 313 15.67 -34.77 9.66
CA ALA A 313 14.38 -34.40 9.04
C ALA A 313 14.20 -35.14 7.69
N LEU A 314 13.29 -36.11 7.67
CA LEU A 314 12.53 -36.59 6.51
C LEU A 314 11.12 -36.88 7.05
N PRO A 315 10.00 -36.81 6.28
CA PRO A 315 9.85 -36.49 4.85
C PRO A 315 8.63 -35.56 4.55
N PHE A 316 8.80 -34.44 3.84
CA PHE A 316 7.62 -33.67 3.33
C PHE A 316 7.74 -33.26 1.86
N PHE A 317 8.97 -33.11 1.35
CA PHE A 317 9.19 -32.49 0.04
C PHE A 317 9.05 -33.44 -1.17
N VAL A 318 9.05 -34.77 -0.98
CA VAL A 318 8.93 -35.74 -2.09
C VAL A 318 7.47 -35.98 -2.51
N ARG A 319 6.49 -35.61 -1.66
CA ARG A 319 5.06 -35.89 -1.92
C ARG A 319 4.37 -34.87 -2.86
N ILE A 320 4.98 -33.71 -3.11
CA ILE A 320 4.36 -32.61 -3.89
C ILE A 320 4.69 -32.70 -5.38
N MET A 321 5.88 -33.18 -5.76
CA MET A 321 6.26 -33.29 -7.17
C MET A 321 5.58 -34.47 -7.89
N ALA A 322 5.27 -35.57 -7.18
CA ALA A 322 4.54 -36.70 -7.75
C ALA A 322 3.04 -36.44 -7.97
N LYS A 323 2.44 -35.48 -7.26
CA LYS A 323 1.00 -35.17 -7.36
C LYS A 323 0.67 -34.26 -8.56
N ARG A 324 1.63 -33.49 -9.06
CA ARG A 324 1.43 -32.52 -10.15
C ARG A 324 1.62 -33.11 -11.56
N ALA A 325 2.30 -34.26 -11.66
CA ALA A 325 2.48 -34.97 -12.93
C ALA A 325 1.30 -35.90 -13.27
N ARG A 326 0.49 -36.32 -12.29
CA ARG A 326 -0.74 -37.12 -12.55
C ARG A 326 -1.98 -36.29 -12.90
N SER A 327 -1.99 -34.99 -12.63
CA SER A 327 -3.16 -34.13 -12.87
C SER A 327 -3.23 -33.51 -14.28
N ILE A 328 -2.22 -33.73 -15.13
CA ILE A 328 -2.17 -33.18 -16.50
C ILE A 328 -2.59 -34.22 -17.55
N PHE A 329 -2.83 -35.48 -17.16
CA PHE A 329 -3.12 -36.58 -18.09
C PHE A 329 -4.53 -37.21 -17.94
N LEU A 330 -5.40 -36.68 -17.09
CA LEU A 330 -6.76 -37.18 -16.88
C LEU A 330 -7.76 -36.03 -16.82
N ALA A 331 -8.14 -35.51 -17.99
CA ALA A 331 -9.39 -34.77 -18.21
C ALA A 331 -9.70 -34.72 -19.72
N ARG A 332 -9.87 -35.90 -20.32
CA ARG A 332 -10.60 -36.10 -21.58
C ARG A 332 -11.91 -36.79 -21.20
N ASN A 333 -13.02 -36.24 -21.68
CA ASN A 333 -14.39 -36.77 -21.66
C ASN A 333 -15.04 -37.00 -20.28
N THR A 334 -16.10 -36.24 -20.00
CA THR A 334 -17.46 -36.80 -19.83
C THR A 334 -18.49 -35.67 -19.88
N ASP A 335 -19.48 -35.89 -20.75
CA ASP A 335 -20.74 -35.18 -20.92
C ASP A 335 -21.75 -35.58 -19.80
N TYR A 336 -22.91 -34.91 -19.78
CA TYR A 336 -24.19 -35.19 -19.10
C TYR A 336 -24.73 -34.18 -18.06
N ARG A 337 -25.66 -33.35 -18.57
CA ARG A 337 -27.03 -33.07 -18.07
C ARG A 337 -27.42 -33.65 -16.69
N GLN A 338 -27.92 -32.80 -15.77
CA GLN A 338 -29.35 -32.69 -15.41
C GLN A 338 -29.61 -31.89 -14.11
N ARG A 339 -30.69 -31.09 -14.18
CA ARG A 339 -31.69 -30.72 -13.14
C ARG A 339 -31.40 -29.59 -12.12
N SER A 340 -32.14 -28.49 -12.33
CA SER A 340 -32.60 -27.49 -11.34
C SER A 340 -33.63 -28.08 -10.36
N PRO A 341 -33.96 -27.38 -9.25
CA PRO A 341 -35.06 -26.39 -9.27
C PRO A 341 -34.67 -25.06 -8.56
N ALA A 342 -34.92 -23.89 -9.15
CA ALA A 342 -36.12 -23.06 -9.01
C ALA A 342 -36.46 -22.69 -7.55
N ILE A 343 -36.01 -21.50 -7.12
CA ILE A 343 -36.58 -20.77 -5.97
C ILE A 343 -37.37 -19.58 -6.52
N LYS A 344 -38.67 -19.62 -6.24
CA LYS A 344 -39.73 -18.69 -6.64
C LYS A 344 -39.79 -17.58 -5.58
N ILE A 345 -39.50 -16.33 -5.93
CA ILE A 345 -39.72 -15.17 -5.04
C ILE A 345 -41.09 -14.59 -5.41
N ILE A 346 -42.03 -14.68 -4.48
CA ILE A 346 -43.37 -14.10 -4.58
C ILE A 346 -43.27 -12.66 -4.06
N PHE A 347 -43.59 -11.69 -4.92
CA PHE A 347 -43.89 -10.31 -4.51
C PHE A 347 -45.40 -10.19 -4.41
N THR A 348 -45.91 -9.83 -3.23
CA THR A 348 -47.27 -9.35 -3.03
C THR A 348 -47.21 -7.84 -2.84
N GLY A 349 -47.64 -7.08 -3.86
CA GLY A 349 -48.23 -5.74 -3.69
C GLY A 349 -49.56 -5.87 -2.94
N ASP A 350 -50.13 -4.79 -2.40
CA ASP A 350 -50.74 -3.76 -3.24
C ASP A 350 -50.98 -2.41 -2.51
N PRO A 351 -51.35 -1.35 -3.24
CA PRO A 351 -50.98 0.04 -2.98
C PRO A 351 -52.08 0.83 -2.26
N VAL A 352 -51.72 1.93 -1.59
CA VAL A 352 -52.69 3.00 -1.32
C VAL A 352 -52.08 4.37 -1.58
N ILE A 353 -52.82 5.09 -2.41
CA ILE A 353 -52.60 6.39 -3.02
C ILE A 353 -52.83 7.50 -1.98
N THR A 354 -52.02 8.56 -2.05
CA THR A 354 -52.15 9.82 -1.30
C THR A 354 -53.48 10.54 -1.55
N PRO A 355 -53.86 11.48 -0.67
CA PRO A 355 -53.98 12.83 -1.20
C PRO A 355 -53.33 13.91 -0.32
N ALA A 356 -52.87 14.95 -1.02
CA ALA A 356 -52.39 16.22 -0.49
C ALA A 356 -53.50 17.03 0.21
N LYS A 357 -53.09 17.89 1.14
CA LYS A 357 -53.70 19.17 1.58
C LYS A 357 -52.83 19.70 2.74
N SER A 358 -52.53 20.98 2.89
CA SER A 358 -52.97 22.22 2.24
C SER A 358 -51.91 23.29 2.46
#